data_AF-A0A975RGT9-F1
#
_entry.id   AF-A0A975RGT9-F1
#
_cell.length_a   1.000
_cell.length_b   1.000
_cell.length_c   1.000
_cell.angle_alpha   90.00
_cell.angle_beta   90.00
_cell.angle_gamma   90.00
#
_symmetry.space_group_name_H-M   'P 1'
#
loop_
_entity.id
_entity.type
_entity.pdbx_description
1 polymer ?
#
loop_
_entity_poly.entity_id
_entity_poly.type
_entity_poly.pdbx_seq_one_letter_code
_entity_poly.pdbx_strand_id
1 'polypeptide(L)'
;MYRVFEALDELVTIVEEARGVPMTSSCVVPRGDMLELLDDVRDALPGEVDDAQDVLDKRDDLIGKARSEADNTVSGANAQAERTISDAQAEAERILADAQARADQMMADAHDEAERMVAGGQAEYQNLTERSRAESERMIQAGRDAYDRAIEDGRNEQARLVAQTEVVQAAHAESARIVDEAHAEADRQRADCDAYVDGKLAEFSELLATTLRTVDSGRNHLRAPSPMSGGRTTLYDYQA
;
A
#
# COMPACT_ATOMS: atom_id res chain seq x y z
N MET A 1 -73.98 75.09 26.26
CA MET A 1 -74.84 73.96 26.68
C MET A 1 -75.96 74.40 27.62
N TYR A 2 -75.65 74.86 28.84
CA TYR A 2 -76.63 75.01 29.93
C TYR A 2 -77.90 75.82 29.59
N ARG A 3 -77.78 77.00 28.97
CA ARG A 3 -78.91 77.91 28.70
C ARG A 3 -80.05 77.29 27.89
N VAL A 4 -79.75 76.38 26.96
CA VAL A 4 -80.79 75.68 26.17
C VAL A 4 -81.58 74.71 27.06
N PHE A 5 -80.90 73.94 27.91
CA PHE A 5 -81.56 73.02 28.83
C PHE A 5 -82.32 73.78 29.92
N GLU A 6 -81.74 74.84 30.47
CA GLU A 6 -82.36 75.72 31.46
C GLU A 6 -83.68 76.33 30.94
N ALA A 7 -83.68 76.89 29.73
CA ALA A 7 -84.91 77.43 29.12
C ALA A 7 -85.92 76.33 28.70
N LEU A 8 -85.47 75.12 28.35
CA LEU A 8 -86.37 73.98 28.10
C LEU A 8 -87.03 73.45 29.39
N ASP A 9 -86.26 73.35 30.49
CA ASP A 9 -86.78 72.94 31.80
C ASP A 9 -87.73 74.00 32.38
N GLU A 10 -87.48 75.29 32.15
CA GLU A 10 -88.40 76.38 32.52
C GLU A 10 -89.68 76.37 31.67
N LEU A 11 -89.58 76.11 30.34
CA LEU A 11 -90.74 75.88 29.47
C LEU A 11 -91.61 74.70 29.94
N VAL A 12 -90.98 73.59 30.34
CA VAL A 12 -91.69 72.43 30.92
C VAL A 12 -92.38 72.84 32.23
N THR A 13 -91.67 73.51 33.14
CA THR A 13 -92.21 73.96 34.43
C THR A 13 -93.43 74.87 34.27
N ILE A 14 -93.37 75.85 33.37
CA ILE A 14 -94.49 76.78 33.09
C ILE A 14 -95.70 76.03 32.50
N VAL A 15 -95.48 74.96 31.73
CA VAL A 15 -96.56 74.13 31.16
C VAL A 15 -97.14 73.16 32.20
N GLU A 16 -96.34 72.64 33.13
CA GLU A 16 -96.79 71.75 34.22
C GLU A 16 -97.58 72.50 35.31
N GLU A 17 -97.17 73.72 35.66
CA GLU A 17 -97.91 74.59 36.61
C GLU A 17 -99.10 75.34 35.95
N ALA A 18 -99.31 75.17 34.64
CA ALA A 18 -100.29 75.94 33.86
C ALA A 18 -101.74 75.72 34.33
N ARG A 19 -102.47 76.82 34.54
CA ARG A 19 -103.83 76.78 35.10
C ARG A 19 -104.85 76.22 34.10
N GLY A 20 -105.37 75.02 34.37
CA GLY A 20 -106.43 74.38 33.58
C GLY A 20 -107.74 75.19 33.47
N VAL A 21 -108.38 75.13 32.30
CA VAL A 21 -109.66 75.78 31.99
C VAL A 21 -110.83 74.79 32.20
N PRO A 22 -111.84 75.11 33.03
CA PRO A 22 -112.92 74.17 33.37
C PRO A 22 -113.66 73.58 32.17
N MET A 23 -114.00 72.30 32.26
CA MET A 23 -114.66 71.50 31.20
C MET A 23 -113.88 71.41 29.86
N THR A 24 -112.57 71.64 29.87
CA THR A 24 -111.70 71.47 28.68
C THR A 24 -110.39 70.74 29.04
N SER A 25 -109.65 70.29 28.03
CA SER A 25 -108.28 69.80 28.14
C SER A 25 -107.23 70.90 27.91
N SER A 26 -107.59 72.18 28.07
CA SER A 26 -106.73 73.33 27.81
C SER A 26 -106.25 73.99 29.10
N CYS A 27 -104.99 74.46 29.12
CA CYS A 27 -104.43 75.27 30.20
C CYS A 27 -104.16 76.71 29.73
N VAL A 28 -104.04 77.63 30.67
CA VAL A 28 -103.62 79.02 30.44
C VAL A 28 -102.16 79.17 30.85
N VAL A 29 -101.29 79.43 29.87
CA VAL A 29 -99.87 79.77 30.05
C VAL A 29 -99.62 81.26 29.81
N PRO A 30 -98.64 81.88 30.48
CA PRO A 30 -98.15 83.21 30.13
C PRO A 30 -97.55 83.23 28.72
N ARG A 31 -98.24 83.86 27.77
CA ARG A 31 -97.82 83.85 26.35
C ARG A 31 -96.52 84.64 26.09
N GLY A 32 -96.20 85.64 26.90
CA GLY A 32 -94.94 86.39 26.77
C GLY A 32 -93.76 85.48 27.11
N ASP A 33 -93.76 85.02 28.34
CA ASP A 33 -92.73 84.22 28.99
C ASP A 33 -92.45 82.92 28.19
N MET A 34 -93.50 82.22 27.75
CA MET A 34 -93.38 81.05 26.84
C MET A 34 -92.76 81.38 25.48
N LEU A 35 -92.96 82.58 24.93
CA LEU A 35 -92.33 82.98 23.67
C LEU A 35 -90.89 83.46 23.89
N GLU A 36 -90.60 84.13 25.00
CA GLU A 36 -89.25 84.56 25.36
C GLU A 36 -88.31 83.35 25.54
N LEU A 37 -88.75 82.32 26.27
CA LEU A 37 -87.98 81.09 26.43
C LEU A 37 -87.88 80.27 25.13
N LEU A 38 -88.92 80.22 24.30
CA LEU A 38 -88.84 79.59 22.98
C LEU A 38 -87.90 80.32 22.02
N ASP A 39 -87.82 81.65 22.12
CA ASP A 39 -86.87 82.47 21.36
C ASP A 39 -85.44 82.26 21.87
N ASP A 40 -85.22 82.19 23.19
CA ASP A 40 -83.92 81.88 23.79
C ASP A 40 -83.42 80.47 23.39
N VAL A 41 -84.32 79.47 23.38
CA VAL A 41 -84.03 78.13 22.86
C VAL A 41 -83.74 78.15 21.36
N ARG A 42 -84.54 78.89 20.55
CA ARG A 42 -84.34 79.03 19.10
C ARG A 42 -83.01 79.68 18.74
N ASP A 43 -82.58 80.68 19.50
CA ASP A 43 -81.40 81.48 19.18
C ASP A 43 -80.12 80.83 19.73
N ALA A 44 -80.20 80.00 20.78
CA ALA A 44 -79.06 79.26 21.33
C ALA A 44 -78.87 77.85 20.72
N LEU A 45 -79.93 77.09 20.41
CA LEU A 45 -79.82 75.73 19.84
C LEU A 45 -78.91 75.61 18.60
N PRO A 46 -78.94 76.52 17.61
CA PRO A 46 -78.12 76.39 16.41
C PRO A 46 -76.62 76.35 16.71
N GLY A 47 -76.14 77.15 17.67
CA GLY A 47 -74.73 77.15 18.07
C GLY A 47 -74.31 75.86 18.75
N GLU A 48 -75.13 75.32 19.66
CA GLU A 48 -74.85 74.04 20.33
C GLU A 48 -74.82 72.85 19.34
N VAL A 49 -75.61 72.92 18.27
CA VAL A 49 -75.67 71.92 17.20
C VAL A 49 -74.53 72.09 16.19
N ASP A 50 -74.03 73.32 15.99
CA ASP A 50 -72.82 73.62 15.20
C ASP A 50 -71.56 73.12 15.94
N ASP A 51 -71.39 73.48 17.22
CA ASP A 51 -70.32 72.97 18.11
C ASP A 51 -70.30 71.44 18.14
N ALA A 52 -71.47 70.79 18.19
CA ALA A 52 -71.57 69.34 18.19
C ALA A 52 -71.15 68.70 16.85
N GLN A 53 -71.45 69.33 15.71
CA GLN A 53 -70.97 68.89 14.39
C GLN A 53 -69.46 69.11 14.25
N ASP A 54 -68.95 70.26 14.69
CA ASP A 54 -67.54 70.61 14.65
C ASP A 54 -66.68 69.64 15.51
N VAL A 55 -67.23 69.09 16.59
CA VAL A 55 -66.61 67.98 17.36
C VAL A 55 -66.68 66.63 16.64
N LEU A 56 -67.77 66.32 15.92
CA LEU A 56 -67.92 65.08 15.16
C LEU A 56 -66.97 65.05 13.95
N ASP A 57 -66.85 66.16 13.22
CA ASP A 57 -65.93 66.30 12.09
C ASP A 57 -64.47 66.20 12.56
N LYS A 58 -64.11 66.89 13.66
CA LYS A 58 -62.78 66.75 14.27
C LYS A 58 -62.48 65.33 14.72
N ARG A 59 -63.47 64.58 15.24
CA ARG A 59 -63.32 63.17 15.59
C ARG A 59 -63.02 62.32 14.36
N ASP A 60 -63.78 62.48 13.28
CA ASP A 60 -63.62 61.63 12.09
C ASP A 60 -62.36 61.95 11.31
N ASP A 61 -61.93 63.21 11.31
CA ASP A 61 -60.63 63.65 10.80
C ASP A 61 -59.46 63.07 11.63
N LEU A 62 -59.60 63.00 12.97
CA LEU A 62 -58.64 62.31 13.86
C LEU A 62 -58.59 60.80 13.61
N ILE A 63 -59.75 60.15 13.45
CA ILE A 63 -59.84 58.71 13.16
C ILE A 63 -59.23 58.40 11.78
N GLY A 64 -59.47 59.25 10.78
CA GLY A 64 -58.86 59.13 9.45
C GLY A 64 -57.32 59.21 9.51
N LYS A 65 -56.79 60.20 10.23
CA LYS A 65 -55.34 60.37 10.45
C LYS A 65 -54.74 59.18 11.20
N ALA A 66 -55.32 58.78 12.33
CA ALA A 66 -54.83 57.66 13.13
C ALA A 66 -54.85 56.31 12.37
N ARG A 67 -55.85 56.08 11.51
CA ARG A 67 -55.88 54.91 10.61
C ARG A 67 -54.75 54.97 9.58
N SER A 68 -54.59 56.11 8.90
CA SER A 68 -53.51 56.33 7.93
C SER A 68 -52.13 56.13 8.57
N GLU A 69 -51.89 56.68 9.76
CA GLU A 69 -50.62 56.49 10.49
C GLU A 69 -50.39 55.03 10.89
N ALA A 70 -51.44 54.31 11.33
CA ALA A 70 -51.35 52.89 11.63
C ALA A 70 -51.06 52.04 10.39
N ASP A 71 -51.76 52.27 9.27
CA ASP A 71 -51.57 51.56 8.01
C ASP A 71 -50.16 51.79 7.45
N ASN A 72 -49.67 53.03 7.47
CA ASN A 72 -48.30 53.37 7.10
C ASN A 72 -47.26 52.70 8.01
N THR A 73 -47.52 52.65 9.33
CA THR A 73 -46.63 51.99 10.30
C THR A 73 -46.57 50.49 10.08
N VAL A 74 -47.71 49.82 9.88
CA VAL A 74 -47.80 48.38 9.59
C VAL A 74 -47.15 48.06 8.24
N SER A 75 -47.42 48.84 7.19
CA SER A 75 -46.78 48.66 5.88
C SER A 75 -45.27 48.86 5.94
N GLY A 76 -44.78 49.84 6.70
CA GLY A 76 -43.35 50.07 6.91
C GLY A 76 -42.68 48.94 7.70
N ALA A 77 -43.33 48.45 8.76
CA ALA A 77 -42.84 47.33 9.55
C ALA A 77 -42.78 46.02 8.75
N ASN A 78 -43.83 45.71 7.97
CA ASN A 78 -43.86 44.53 7.11
C ASN A 78 -42.76 44.58 6.04
N ALA A 79 -42.64 45.70 5.31
CA ALA A 79 -41.60 45.87 4.29
C ALA A 79 -40.18 45.82 4.88
N GLN A 80 -39.99 46.22 6.14
CA GLN A 80 -38.70 46.09 6.82
C GLN A 80 -38.43 44.66 7.29
N ALA A 81 -39.45 43.92 7.75
CA ALA A 81 -39.34 42.51 8.10
C ALA A 81 -39.00 41.64 6.87
N GLU A 82 -39.67 41.87 5.74
CA GLU A 82 -39.41 41.20 4.46
C GLU A 82 -37.95 41.37 3.99
N ARG A 83 -37.42 42.62 4.02
CA ARG A 83 -36.00 42.89 3.74
C ARG A 83 -35.08 42.13 4.70
N THR A 84 -35.35 42.23 6.01
CA THR A 84 -34.51 41.59 7.04
C THR A 84 -34.45 40.07 6.87
N ILE A 85 -35.56 39.44 6.47
CA ILE A 85 -35.62 38.00 6.17
C ILE A 85 -34.84 37.70 4.87
N SER A 86 -35.04 38.48 3.81
CA SER A 86 -34.33 38.31 2.53
C SER A 86 -32.82 38.47 2.66
N ASP A 87 -32.36 39.46 3.42
CA ASP A 87 -30.93 39.73 3.66
C ASP A 87 -30.31 38.58 4.49
N ALA A 88 -31.00 38.13 5.55
CA ALA A 88 -30.55 37.01 6.37
C ALA A 88 -30.52 35.67 5.60
N GLN A 89 -31.46 35.44 4.68
CA GLN A 89 -31.45 34.29 3.78
C GLN A 89 -30.27 34.35 2.81
N ALA A 90 -30.04 35.48 2.15
CA ALA A 90 -28.93 35.68 1.22
C ALA A 90 -27.53 35.71 1.90
N GLU A 91 -27.47 35.93 3.21
CA GLU A 91 -26.27 35.73 4.02
C GLU A 91 -26.10 34.25 4.42
N ALA A 92 -27.15 33.59 4.88
CA ALA A 92 -27.11 32.16 5.25
C ALA A 92 -26.72 31.27 4.06
N GLU A 93 -27.29 31.50 2.87
CA GLU A 93 -26.91 30.79 1.63
C GLU A 93 -25.43 30.97 1.29
N ARG A 94 -24.89 32.18 1.48
CA ARG A 94 -23.47 32.50 1.23
C ARG A 94 -22.54 31.83 2.23
N ILE A 95 -22.93 31.78 3.51
CA ILE A 95 -22.18 31.09 4.57
C ILE A 95 -22.18 29.58 4.30
N LEU A 96 -23.31 29.00 3.90
CA LEU A 96 -23.40 27.58 3.53
C LEU A 96 -22.52 27.26 2.31
N ALA A 97 -22.54 28.09 1.27
CA ALA A 97 -21.70 27.91 0.09
C ALA A 97 -20.19 27.98 0.40
N ASP A 98 -19.74 28.95 1.20
CA ASP A 98 -18.35 29.08 1.64
C ASP A 98 -17.92 27.93 2.55
N ALA A 99 -18.76 27.55 3.52
CA ALA A 99 -18.51 26.40 4.39
C ALA A 99 -18.41 25.08 3.62
N GLN A 100 -19.26 24.87 2.62
CA GLN A 100 -19.24 23.66 1.80
C GLN A 100 -18.04 23.63 0.85
N ALA A 101 -17.70 24.75 0.20
CA ALA A 101 -16.48 24.83 -0.64
C ALA A 101 -15.20 24.55 0.17
N ARG A 102 -15.12 25.02 1.43
CA ARG A 102 -14.02 24.71 2.35
C ARG A 102 -14.00 23.24 2.79
N ALA A 103 -15.16 22.62 2.98
CA ALA A 103 -15.26 21.20 3.30
C ALA A 103 -14.81 20.34 2.12
N ASP A 104 -15.28 20.65 0.90
CA ASP A 104 -14.86 19.96 -0.33
C ASP A 104 -13.35 20.10 -0.56
N GLN A 105 -12.77 21.29 -0.35
CA GLN A 105 -11.32 21.49 -0.39
C GLN A 105 -10.60 20.65 0.67
N MET A 106 -11.05 20.69 1.94
CA MET A 106 -10.42 19.94 3.03
C MET A 106 -10.44 18.43 2.78
N MET A 107 -11.52 17.91 2.19
CA MET A 107 -11.63 16.50 1.80
C MET A 107 -10.68 16.16 0.65
N ALA A 108 -10.50 17.04 -0.33
CA ALA A 108 -9.52 16.85 -1.40
C ALA A 108 -8.07 16.88 -0.87
N ASP A 109 -7.70 17.90 -0.09
CA ASP A 109 -6.37 18.03 0.52
C ASP A 109 -6.02 16.79 1.38
N ALA A 110 -6.98 16.28 2.15
CA ALA A 110 -6.83 15.09 2.98
C ALA A 110 -6.75 13.79 2.17
N HIS A 111 -7.47 13.67 1.05
CA HIS A 111 -7.33 12.54 0.13
C HIS A 111 -5.95 12.53 -0.54
N ASP A 112 -5.49 13.68 -1.05
CA ASP A 112 -4.15 13.82 -1.63
C ASP A 112 -3.06 13.50 -0.61
N GLU A 113 -3.20 13.91 0.66
CA GLU A 113 -2.25 13.53 1.73
C GLU A 113 -2.28 12.02 2.02
N ALA A 114 -3.47 11.41 2.10
CA ALA A 114 -3.61 9.97 2.32
C ALA A 114 -3.00 9.14 1.18
N GLU A 115 -3.21 9.52 -0.09
CA GLU A 115 -2.58 8.85 -1.23
C GLU A 115 -1.05 8.98 -1.21
N ARG A 116 -0.52 10.17 -0.89
CA ARG A 116 0.93 10.40 -0.72
C ARG A 116 1.51 9.55 0.42
N MET A 117 0.80 9.42 1.54
CA MET A 117 1.22 8.58 2.68
C MET A 117 1.24 7.09 2.31
N VAL A 118 0.20 6.60 1.62
CA VAL A 118 0.13 5.21 1.15
C VAL A 118 1.22 4.92 0.11
N ALA A 119 1.46 5.81 -0.85
CA ALA A 119 2.51 5.65 -1.85
C ALA A 119 3.92 5.65 -1.22
N GLY A 120 4.17 6.54 -0.24
CA GLY A 120 5.42 6.57 0.53
C GLY A 120 5.66 5.27 1.30
N GLY A 121 4.66 4.82 2.08
CA GLY A 121 4.74 3.58 2.85
C GLY A 121 4.92 2.34 1.97
N GLN A 122 4.31 2.29 0.78
CA GLN A 122 4.53 1.22 -0.19
C GLN A 122 5.97 1.23 -0.73
N ALA A 123 6.53 2.39 -1.07
CA ALA A 123 7.91 2.52 -1.54
C ALA A 123 8.94 2.14 -0.47
N GLU A 124 8.74 2.56 0.78
CA GLU A 124 9.58 2.15 1.91
C GLU A 124 9.52 0.64 2.17
N TYR A 125 8.31 0.06 2.16
CA TYR A 125 8.11 -1.38 2.32
C TYR A 125 8.78 -2.20 1.21
N GLN A 126 8.67 -1.75 -0.04
CA GLN A 126 9.36 -2.36 -1.18
C GLN A 126 10.88 -2.30 -1.00
N ASN A 127 11.44 -1.13 -0.69
CA ASN A 127 12.88 -0.97 -0.48
C ASN A 127 13.42 -1.84 0.67
N LEU A 128 12.69 -1.91 1.79
CA LEU A 128 13.04 -2.78 2.92
C LEU A 128 13.02 -4.27 2.52
N THR A 129 11.97 -4.69 1.81
CA THR A 129 11.80 -6.08 1.36
C THR A 129 12.89 -6.48 0.37
N GLU A 130 13.21 -5.63 -0.61
CA GLU A 130 14.31 -5.85 -1.56
C GLU A 130 15.67 -5.93 -0.85
N ARG A 131 15.93 -5.06 0.12
CA ARG A 131 17.18 -5.05 0.88
C ARG A 131 17.34 -6.30 1.74
N SER A 132 16.34 -6.67 2.54
CA SER A 132 16.38 -7.89 3.35
C SER A 132 16.43 -9.16 2.49
N ARG A 133 15.83 -9.16 1.30
CA ARG A 133 15.97 -10.25 0.33
C ARG A 133 17.40 -10.35 -0.19
N ALA A 134 17.98 -9.24 -0.69
CA ALA A 134 19.34 -9.22 -1.20
C ALA A 134 20.38 -9.56 -0.11
N GLU A 135 20.13 -9.17 1.14
CA GLU A 135 20.95 -9.56 2.30
C GLU A 135 20.83 -11.06 2.63
N SER A 136 19.61 -11.62 2.58
CA SER A 136 19.38 -13.06 2.76
C SER A 136 20.04 -13.88 1.66
N GLU A 137 19.94 -13.46 0.40
CA GLU A 137 20.58 -14.12 -0.74
C GLU A 137 22.12 -14.08 -0.63
N ARG A 138 22.70 -12.95 -0.18
CA ARG A 138 24.14 -12.87 0.16
C ARG A 138 24.54 -13.79 1.31
N MET A 139 23.74 -13.86 2.37
CA MET A 139 24.03 -14.71 3.53
C MET A 139 24.00 -16.20 3.15
N ILE A 140 23.02 -16.61 2.33
CA ILE A 140 22.94 -17.97 1.79
C ILE A 140 24.16 -18.28 0.90
N GLN A 141 24.58 -17.35 0.04
CA GLN A 141 25.74 -17.58 -0.82
C GLN A 141 27.04 -17.64 -0.02
N ALA A 142 27.30 -16.70 0.89
CA ALA A 142 28.47 -16.74 1.76
C ALA A 142 28.51 -18.01 2.65
N GLY A 143 27.35 -18.52 3.05
CA GLY A 143 27.22 -19.81 3.75
C GLY A 143 27.61 -21.01 2.88
N ARG A 144 27.23 -21.02 1.59
CA ARG A 144 27.68 -22.03 0.61
C ARG A 144 29.18 -21.93 0.36
N ASP A 145 29.68 -20.73 0.07
CA ASP A 145 31.09 -20.47 -0.18
C ASP A 145 31.97 -20.85 1.03
N ALA A 146 31.45 -20.78 2.25
CA ALA A 146 32.12 -21.26 3.46
C ALA A 146 32.02 -22.79 3.63
N TYR A 147 30.86 -23.39 3.33
CA TYR A 147 30.66 -24.84 3.36
C TYR A 147 31.55 -25.57 2.35
N ASP A 148 31.60 -25.12 1.10
CA ASP A 148 32.37 -25.75 0.04
C ASP A 148 33.88 -25.74 0.36
N ARG A 149 34.39 -24.62 0.89
CA ARG A 149 35.77 -24.53 1.42
C ARG A 149 36.01 -25.49 2.59
N ALA A 150 35.09 -25.58 3.55
CA ALA A 150 35.24 -26.51 4.67
C ALA A 150 35.24 -28.00 4.22
N ILE A 151 34.53 -28.32 3.14
CA ILE A 151 34.58 -29.65 2.50
C ILE A 151 35.89 -29.87 1.75
N GLU A 152 36.44 -28.85 1.09
CA GLU A 152 37.76 -28.92 0.43
C GLU A 152 38.90 -29.09 1.45
N ASP A 153 38.97 -28.21 2.46
CA ASP A 153 39.93 -28.28 3.57
C ASP A 153 39.84 -29.63 4.30
N GLY A 154 38.61 -30.10 4.58
CA GLY A 154 38.37 -31.40 5.21
C GLY A 154 38.84 -32.59 4.38
N ARG A 155 38.70 -32.54 3.04
CA ARG A 155 39.23 -33.57 2.13
C ARG A 155 40.75 -33.53 2.05
N ASN A 156 41.35 -32.35 2.00
CA ASN A 156 42.80 -32.16 1.97
C ASN A 156 43.45 -32.68 3.27
N GLU A 157 42.87 -32.37 4.42
CA GLU A 157 43.32 -32.87 5.73
C GLU A 157 43.07 -34.37 5.88
N GLN A 158 41.93 -34.90 5.42
CA GLN A 158 41.69 -36.35 5.39
C GLN A 158 42.75 -37.08 4.55
N ALA A 159 43.07 -36.59 3.35
CA ALA A 159 44.10 -37.15 2.49
C ALA A 159 45.49 -37.10 3.17
N ARG A 160 45.82 -35.99 3.84
CA ARG A 160 47.06 -35.82 4.61
C ARG A 160 47.18 -36.85 5.75
N LEU A 161 46.11 -37.06 6.52
CA LEU A 161 46.08 -38.02 7.63
C LEU A 161 46.14 -39.48 7.15
N VAL A 162 45.45 -39.82 6.06
CA VAL A 162 45.52 -41.14 5.44
C VAL A 162 46.94 -41.42 4.92
N ALA A 163 47.57 -40.48 4.21
CA ALA A 163 48.96 -40.62 3.74
C ALA A 163 50.01 -40.68 4.88
N GLN A 164 49.69 -40.15 6.06
CA GLN A 164 50.54 -40.25 7.26
C GLN A 164 50.30 -41.52 8.08
N THR A 165 49.33 -42.37 7.72
CA THR A 165 49.07 -43.63 8.42
C THR A 165 50.09 -44.70 8.03
N GLU A 166 50.71 -45.37 9.01
CA GLU A 166 51.76 -46.38 8.78
C GLU A 166 51.33 -47.49 7.80
N VAL A 167 50.07 -47.92 7.84
CA VAL A 167 49.51 -48.92 6.93
C VAL A 167 49.58 -48.48 5.46
N VAL A 168 49.37 -47.19 5.17
CA VAL A 168 49.43 -46.64 3.81
C VAL A 168 50.88 -46.50 3.36
N GLN A 169 51.78 -46.09 4.25
CA GLN A 169 53.22 -46.01 3.95
C GLN A 169 53.82 -47.40 3.73
N ALA A 170 53.46 -48.38 4.55
CA ALA A 170 53.84 -49.78 4.38
C ALA A 170 53.26 -50.37 3.08
N ALA A 171 52.00 -50.08 2.74
CA ALA A 171 51.41 -50.52 1.48
C ALA A 171 52.10 -49.90 0.26
N HIS A 172 52.51 -48.63 0.31
CA HIS A 172 53.29 -48.01 -0.77
C HIS A 172 54.71 -48.60 -0.86
N ALA A 173 55.39 -48.82 0.27
CA ALA A 173 56.72 -49.43 0.29
C ALA A 173 56.70 -50.88 -0.22
N GLU A 174 55.70 -51.67 0.18
CA GLU A 174 55.50 -53.04 -0.29
C GLU A 174 55.09 -53.07 -1.77
N SER A 175 54.24 -52.15 -2.22
CA SER A 175 53.89 -52.02 -3.65
C SER A 175 55.12 -51.68 -4.50
N ALA A 176 56.02 -50.80 -4.03
CA ALA A 176 57.27 -50.52 -4.71
C ALA A 176 58.19 -51.76 -4.71
N ARG A 177 58.34 -52.43 -3.55
CA ARG A 177 59.13 -53.66 -3.41
C ARG A 177 58.66 -54.77 -4.37
N ILE A 178 57.36 -54.97 -4.53
CA ILE A 178 56.76 -55.95 -5.46
C ILE A 178 57.03 -55.56 -6.92
N VAL A 179 56.96 -54.26 -7.27
CA VAL A 179 57.27 -53.78 -8.62
C VAL A 179 58.76 -53.98 -8.95
N ASP A 180 59.65 -53.62 -8.03
CA ASP A 180 61.10 -53.82 -8.18
C ASP A 180 61.47 -55.31 -8.26
N GLU A 181 60.85 -56.15 -7.43
CA GLU A 181 61.04 -57.61 -7.44
C GLU A 181 60.55 -58.23 -8.75
N ALA A 182 59.38 -57.82 -9.26
CA ALA A 182 58.84 -58.29 -10.54
C ALA A 182 59.69 -57.82 -11.74
N HIS A 183 60.24 -56.61 -11.70
CA HIS A 183 61.22 -56.16 -12.71
C HIS A 183 62.51 -56.99 -12.66
N ALA A 184 63.06 -57.21 -11.46
CA ALA A 184 64.26 -58.02 -11.28
C ALA A 184 64.03 -59.51 -11.61
N GLU A 185 62.82 -60.05 -11.45
CA GLU A 185 62.45 -61.39 -11.92
C GLU A 185 62.33 -61.43 -13.45
N ALA A 186 61.66 -60.45 -14.07
CA ALA A 186 61.54 -60.38 -15.53
C ALA A 186 62.90 -60.25 -16.24
N ASP A 187 63.83 -59.47 -15.68
CA ASP A 187 65.18 -59.33 -16.24
C ASP A 187 66.07 -60.57 -16.00
N ARG A 188 65.89 -61.29 -14.86
CA ARG A 188 66.50 -62.63 -14.68
C ARG A 188 65.94 -63.63 -15.69
N GLN A 189 64.62 -63.68 -15.88
CA GLN A 189 63.98 -64.58 -16.83
C GLN A 189 64.45 -64.31 -18.28
N ARG A 190 64.66 -63.04 -18.66
CA ARG A 190 65.29 -62.68 -19.94
C ARG A 190 66.71 -63.24 -20.04
N ALA A 191 67.56 -62.99 -19.05
CA ALA A 191 68.94 -63.47 -19.04
C ALA A 191 69.04 -65.01 -19.06
N ASP A 192 68.18 -65.72 -18.33
CA ASP A 192 68.10 -67.18 -18.34
C ASP A 192 67.63 -67.72 -19.69
N CYS A 193 66.65 -67.05 -20.34
CA CYS A 193 66.23 -67.39 -21.70
C CYS A 193 67.34 -67.13 -22.73
N ASP A 194 68.04 -66.00 -22.66
CA ASP A 194 69.14 -65.65 -23.57
C ASP A 194 70.31 -66.65 -23.42
N ALA A 195 70.69 -67.00 -22.19
CA ALA A 195 71.72 -67.99 -21.90
C ALA A 195 71.31 -69.41 -22.34
N TYR A 196 70.03 -69.78 -22.20
CA TYR A 196 69.51 -71.06 -22.73
C TYR A 196 69.55 -71.10 -24.27
N VAL A 197 69.19 -69.99 -24.94
CA VAL A 197 69.24 -69.87 -26.40
C VAL A 197 70.69 -69.95 -26.88
N ASP A 198 71.63 -69.21 -26.28
CA ASP A 198 73.06 -69.26 -26.64
C ASP A 198 73.64 -70.67 -26.43
N GLY A 199 73.37 -71.31 -25.29
CA GLY A 199 73.78 -72.69 -25.03
C GLY A 199 73.24 -73.69 -26.07
N LYS A 200 71.98 -73.53 -26.51
CA LYS A 200 71.39 -74.38 -27.55
C LYS A 200 71.95 -74.07 -28.95
N LEU A 201 72.30 -72.83 -29.24
CA LEU A 201 73.02 -72.45 -30.46
C LEU A 201 74.45 -72.99 -30.46
N ALA A 202 75.12 -73.04 -29.31
CA ALA A 202 76.45 -73.64 -29.15
C ALA A 202 76.42 -75.16 -29.35
N GLU A 203 75.48 -75.88 -28.71
CA GLU A 203 75.23 -77.32 -28.95
C GLU A 203 74.96 -77.61 -30.44
N PHE A 204 74.11 -76.79 -31.07
CA PHE A 204 73.78 -76.93 -32.50
C PHE A 204 74.99 -76.64 -33.40
N SER A 205 75.82 -75.66 -33.04
CA SER A 205 77.07 -75.33 -33.73
C SER A 205 78.09 -76.48 -33.64
N GLU A 206 78.26 -77.10 -32.46
CA GLU A 206 79.12 -78.28 -32.31
C GLU A 206 78.59 -79.49 -33.08
N LEU A 207 77.27 -79.72 -33.08
CA LEU A 207 76.62 -80.76 -33.87
C LEU A 207 76.84 -80.54 -35.38
N LEU A 208 76.68 -79.31 -35.87
CA LEU A 208 76.96 -78.95 -37.27
C LEU A 208 78.45 -79.09 -37.61
N ALA A 209 79.36 -78.65 -36.74
CA ALA A 209 80.80 -78.78 -36.94
C ALA A 209 81.24 -80.26 -36.97
N THR A 210 80.62 -81.10 -36.14
CA THR A 210 80.85 -82.55 -36.13
C THR A 210 80.25 -83.22 -37.37
N THR A 211 79.06 -82.80 -37.80
CA THR A 211 78.44 -83.25 -39.06
C THR A 211 79.30 -82.87 -40.28
N LEU A 212 79.83 -81.64 -40.32
CA LEU A 212 80.76 -81.19 -41.36
C LEU A 212 82.06 -82.01 -41.35
N ARG A 213 82.66 -82.28 -40.19
CA ARG A 213 83.81 -83.18 -40.06
C ARG A 213 83.50 -84.59 -40.59
N THR A 214 82.30 -85.13 -40.35
CA THR A 214 81.86 -86.41 -40.92
C THR A 214 81.68 -86.34 -42.44
N VAL A 215 81.06 -85.28 -42.96
CA VAL A 215 80.87 -85.07 -44.41
C VAL A 215 82.20 -84.90 -45.14
N ASP A 216 83.15 -84.13 -44.61
CA ASP A 216 84.47 -84.00 -45.23
C ASP A 216 85.33 -85.27 -45.10
N SER A 217 85.18 -86.05 -44.02
CA SER A 217 85.79 -87.38 -43.92
C SER A 217 85.24 -88.34 -45.00
N GLY A 218 83.93 -88.28 -45.26
CA GLY A 218 83.28 -89.02 -46.36
C GLY A 218 83.71 -88.52 -47.75
N ARG A 219 83.80 -87.19 -47.96
CA ARG A 219 84.30 -86.58 -49.21
C ARG A 219 85.75 -86.93 -49.48
N ASN A 220 86.59 -87.03 -48.45
CA ASN A 220 87.98 -87.46 -48.57
C ASN A 220 88.08 -88.96 -48.88
N HIS A 221 87.23 -89.81 -48.28
CA HIS A 221 87.09 -91.21 -48.71
C HIS A 221 86.64 -91.36 -50.17
N LEU A 222 85.83 -90.43 -50.68
CA LEU A 222 85.42 -90.37 -52.09
C LEU A 222 86.45 -89.67 -53.03
N ARG A 223 87.56 -89.15 -52.49
CA ARG A 223 88.61 -88.45 -53.26
C ARG A 223 89.99 -89.11 -53.19
N ALA A 224 90.23 -90.02 -52.24
CA ALA A 224 91.49 -90.74 -52.10
C ALA A 224 91.38 -92.18 -52.65
N PRO A 225 92.24 -92.61 -53.59
CA PRO A 225 92.28 -94.00 -54.03
C PRO A 225 92.86 -94.92 -52.94
N SER A 226 92.32 -96.13 -52.83
CA SER A 226 92.72 -97.12 -51.80
C SER A 226 94.12 -97.71 -52.05
N PRO A 227 94.98 -97.78 -51.01
CA PRO A 227 96.14 -98.66 -50.95
C PRO A 227 95.94 -99.81 -49.94
N MET A 228 96.80 -100.83 -50.04
CA MET A 228 96.67 -102.13 -49.37
C MET A 228 97.73 -102.39 -48.28
N SER A 229 97.33 -103.19 -47.27
CA SER A 229 98.15 -104.17 -46.53
C SER A 229 99.27 -103.71 -45.56
N GLY A 230 99.13 -104.11 -44.28
CA GLY A 230 100.09 -105.06 -43.67
C GLY A 230 100.90 -104.64 -42.43
N GLY A 231 100.89 -105.48 -41.38
CA GLY A 231 102.10 -105.69 -40.54
C GLY A 231 102.03 -105.57 -38.99
N ARG A 232 101.56 -106.64 -38.30
CA ARG A 232 102.03 -107.23 -37.01
C ARG A 232 102.34 -106.31 -35.77
N THR A 233 101.58 -106.43 -34.66
CA THR A 233 101.88 -107.22 -33.42
C THR A 233 103.04 -106.65 -32.54
N THR A 234 102.82 -106.14 -31.30
CA THR A 234 102.99 -106.80 -29.95
C THR A 234 102.78 -105.78 -28.79
N LEU A 235 102.49 -106.07 -27.49
CA LEU A 235 101.87 -107.21 -26.75
C LEU A 235 101.76 -106.89 -25.20
N TYR A 236 100.56 -106.96 -24.58
CA TYR A 236 100.23 -106.89 -23.09
C TYR A 236 100.55 -105.54 -22.38
N ASP A 237 100.15 -105.19 -21.14
CA ASP A 237 99.48 -105.82 -19.96
C ASP A 237 98.63 -104.71 -19.24
N TYR A 238 97.38 -104.88 -18.74
CA TYR A 238 96.88 -105.41 -17.44
C TYR A 238 97.11 -104.57 -16.16
N GLN A 239 96.14 -104.61 -15.23
CA GLN A 239 96.03 -103.92 -13.91
C GLN A 239 95.73 -102.40 -13.94
N ALA A 240 94.92 -101.84 -13.01
CA ALA A 240 93.94 -102.44 -12.08
C ALA A 240 92.89 -101.38 -11.68
#